data_AF-A0A9E2U2X1-F1
#
_entry.id   AF-A0A9E2U2X1-F1
#
_cell.length_a   1.000
_cell.length_b   1.000
_cell.length_c   1.000
_cell.angle_alpha   90.00
_cell.angle_beta   90.00
_cell.angle_gamma   90.00
#
_symmetry.space_group_name_H-M   'P 1'
#
loop_
_entity.id
_entity.type
_entity.pdbx_description
1 polymer ?
#
loop_
_entity_poly.entity_id
_entity_poly.type
_entity_poly.pdbx_seq_one_letter_code
_entity_poly.pdbx_strand_id
1 'polypeptide(L)' 'MSKKEFGRLEVLLGVQSGRLRVADACELLSLKRRQVFRLLAGLRHGGAASLVSKRRGRPSNAPPPDGG' A
#
# COMPACT_ATOMS: atom_id res chain seq x y z
N MET A 1 -5.98 7.57 11.69
CA MET A 1 -5.54 7.99 10.35
C MET A 1 -4.80 9.29 10.49
N SER A 2 -3.54 9.36 10.09
CA SER A 2 -2.77 10.60 10.07
C SER A 2 -2.89 11.27 8.69
N LYS A 3 -2.74 12.60 8.59
CA LYS A 3 -2.79 13.35 7.32
C LYS A 3 -1.91 12.74 6.21
N LYS A 4 -0.77 12.15 6.59
CA LYS A 4 0.16 11.44 5.68
C LYS A 4 -0.44 10.17 5.05
N GLU A 5 -1.36 9.49 5.73
CA GLU A 5 -2.05 8.31 5.20
C GLU A 5 -3.11 8.67 4.17
N PHE A 6 -3.79 9.81 4.37
CA PHE A 6 -4.77 10.32 3.43
C PHE A 6 -4.11 10.72 2.10
N GLY A 7 -3.02 11.50 2.16
CA GLY A 7 -2.26 11.85 0.96
C GLY A 7 -1.68 10.63 0.23
N ARG A 8 -1.28 9.58 0.96
CA ARG A 8 -0.88 8.30 0.35
C ARG A 8 -2.02 7.60 -0.39
N LEU A 9 -3.20 7.60 0.21
CA LEU A 9 -4.39 6.98 -0.37
C LEU A 9 -4.80 7.73 -1.65
N GLU A 10 -4.88 9.05 -1.61
CA GLU A 10 -5.25 9.88 -2.76
C GLU A 10 -4.29 9.71 -3.93
N VAL A 11 -2.99 9.69 -3.67
CA VAL A 11 -1.97 9.44 -4.70
C VAL A 11 -2.14 8.06 -5.33
N LEU A 12 -2.36 7.01 -4.52
CA LEU A 12 -2.56 5.65 -5.03
C LEU A 12 -3.86 5.49 -5.82
N LEU A 13 -4.95 6.13 -5.38
CA LEU A 13 -6.23 6.17 -6.09
C LEU A 13 -6.11 6.91 -7.42
N GLY A 14 -5.36 8.03 -7.45
CA GLY A 14 -5.05 8.76 -8.68
C GLY A 14 -4.32 7.89 -9.70
N VAL A 15 -3.33 7.10 -9.25
CA VAL A 15 -2.63 6.14 -10.12
C VAL A 15 -3.55 5.02 -10.60
N GLN A 16 -4.39 4.47 -9.72
CA GLN A 16 -5.34 3.42 -10.09
C GLN A 16 -6.37 3.91 -11.12
N SER A 17 -6.86 5.15 -10.96
CA SER A 17 -7.81 5.76 -11.89
C SER A 17 -7.16 6.26 -13.19
N GLY A 18 -5.84 6.15 -13.33
CA GLY A 18 -5.09 6.64 -14.49
C GLY A 18 -4.90 8.17 -14.54
N ARG A 19 -5.31 8.90 -13.48
CA ARG A 19 -5.15 10.35 -13.35
C ARG A 19 -3.74 10.77 -12.94
N LEU A 20 -2.96 9.84 -12.40
CA LEU A 20 -1.59 10.08 -11.93
C LEU A 20 -0.65 8.98 -12.45
N ARG A 21 0.61 9.30 -12.77
CA ARG A 21 1.58 8.26 -13.17
C ARG A 21 2.23 7.63 -11.95
N VAL A 22 2.68 6.39 -12.11
CA VAL A 22 3.46 5.66 -11.08
C VAL A 22 4.76 6.41 -10.72
N ALA A 23 5.34 7.14 -11.68
CA ALA A 23 6.54 7.95 -11.45
C ALA A 23 6.26 9.12 -10.50
N ASP A 24 5.18 9.88 -10.73
CA ASP A 24 4.77 10.98 -9.85
C ASP A 24 4.43 10.46 -8.44
N ALA A 25 3.74 9.32 -8.35
CA ALA A 25 3.48 8.68 -7.06
C ALA A 25 4.77 8.26 -6.33
N CYS A 26 5.83 7.89 -7.05
CA CYS A 26 7.11 7.59 -6.43
C CYS A 26 7.74 8.82 -5.78
N GLU A 27 7.71 9.97 -6.46
CA GLU A 27 8.21 11.23 -5.89
C GLU A 27 7.36 11.70 -4.72
N LEU A 28 6.03 11.79 -4.90
CA LEU A 28 5.10 12.28 -3.88
C LEU A 28 5.11 11.42 -2.61
N LEU A 29 5.31 10.11 -2.74
CA LEU A 29 5.36 9.19 -1.60
C LEU A 29 6.77 8.94 -1.07
N SER A 30 7.79 9.42 -1.79
CA SER A 30 9.20 9.06 -1.61
C SER A 30 9.38 7.54 -1.51
N LEU A 31 8.75 6.80 -2.43
CA LEU A 31 8.80 5.34 -2.50
C LEU A 31 9.35 4.87 -3.83
N LYS A 32 9.95 3.67 -3.85
CA LYS A 32 10.38 3.04 -5.10
C LYS A 32 9.19 2.47 -5.87
N ARG A 33 9.31 2.37 -7.20
CA ARG A 33 8.25 1.81 -8.08
C ARG A 33 7.74 0.46 -7.59
N ARG A 34 8.63 -0.44 -7.16
CA ARG A 34 8.27 -1.76 -6.59
C ARG A 34 7.36 -1.65 -5.36
N GLN A 35 7.58 -0.68 -4.48
CA GLN A 35 6.72 -0.46 -3.32
C GLN A 35 5.36 0.12 -3.72
N VAL A 36 5.32 1.04 -4.68
CA VAL A 36 4.08 1.58 -5.24
C VAL A 36 3.25 0.47 -5.91
N PHE A 37 3.87 -0.38 -6.73
CA PHE A 37 3.20 -1.55 -7.31
C PHE A 37 2.65 -2.50 -6.25
N ARG A 38 3.39 -2.74 -5.17
CA ARG A 38 2.92 -3.57 -4.04
C ARG A 38 1.72 -2.95 -3.31
N LEU A 39 1.66 -1.63 -3.21
CA LEU A 39 0.53 -0.89 -2.64
C LEU A 39 -0.67 -0.93 -3.58
N LEU A 40 -0.47 -0.70 -4.89
CA LEU A 40 -1.50 -0.80 -5.92
C LEU A 40 -2.09 -2.21 -6.02
N ALA A 41 -1.26 -3.25 -5.92
CA ALA A 41 -1.72 -4.64 -5.90
C ALA A 41 -2.59 -4.94 -4.67
N GLY A 42 -2.26 -4.36 -3.52
CA GLY A 42 -3.09 -4.43 -2.32
C GLY A 42 -4.40 -3.65 -2.47
N LEU A 43 -4.35 -2.46 -3.07
CA LEU A 43 -5.52 -1.64 -3.35
C LEU A 43 -6.48 -2.33 -4.33
N ARG A 44 -5.98 -3.06 -5.34
CA ARG A 44 -6.81 -3.88 -6.25
C ARG A 44 -7.49 -5.06 -5.55
N HIS A 45 -6.80 -5.75 -4.63
CA HIS A 45 -7.33 -6.95 -3.99
C HIS A 45 -8.31 -6.68 -2.84
N GLY A 46 -8.15 -5.58 -2.11
CA GLY A 46 -9.05 -5.30 -0.98
C GLY A 46 -9.19 -3.81 -0.67
N GLY A 47 -9.13 -2.98 -1.71
CA GLY A 47 -9.46 -1.55 -1.64
C GLY A 47 -8.60 -0.75 -0.67
N ALA A 48 -9.10 0.44 -0.30
CA ALA A 48 -8.46 1.32 0.69
C ALA A 48 -8.25 0.61 2.04
N ALA A 49 -9.13 -0.34 2.39
CA ALA A 49 -9.03 -1.14 3.59
C ALA A 49 -7.75 -2.00 3.65
N SER A 50 -7.23 -2.48 2.51
CA SER A 50 -5.99 -3.25 2.46
C SER A 50 -4.73 -2.43 2.72
N LEU A 51 -4.76 -1.13 2.42
CA LEU A 51 -3.66 -0.21 2.71
C LEU A 51 -3.59 0.13 4.20
N VAL A 52 -4.76 0.23 4.84
CA VAL A 52 -4.90 0.43 6.29
C VAL A 52 -4.55 -0.86 7.05
N SER A 53 -5.03 -1.99 6.56
CA SER A 53 -4.88 -3.30 7.20
C SER A 53 -3.42 -3.75 7.25
N LYS A 54 -2.61 -3.49 6.21
CA LYS A 54 -1.16 -3.80 6.25
C LYS A 54 -0.36 -3.03 7.30
N ARG A 55 -0.86 -1.89 7.80
CA ARG A 55 -0.19 -1.13 8.86
C ARG A 55 -0.59 -1.60 10.27
N ARG A 56 -1.77 -2.21 10.44
CA ARG A 56 -2.18 -2.88 11.69
C ARG A 56 -1.83 -4.37 11.74
N GLY A 57 -1.70 -5.03 10.60
CA GLY A 57 -1.48 -6.46 10.45
C GLY A 57 -0.05 -6.81 10.06
N ARG A 58 0.95 -6.28 10.77
CA ARG A 58 2.29 -6.87 10.76
C ARG A 58 2.48 -7.70 12.04
N PRO A 59 2.01 -8.95 12.12
CA PRO A 59 2.89 -9.99 12.62
C PRO A 59 3.93 -10.22 11.52
N SER A 60 5.17 -9.80 11.77
CA SER A 60 6.29 -10.31 10.97
C SER A 60 6.30 -11.84 11.10
N ASN A 61 6.51 -12.54 10.00
CA ASN A 61 6.76 -13.99 9.90
C ASN A 61 7.25 -14.66 11.20
N ALA A 62 6.50 -15.67 11.64
CA ALA A 62 7.08 -16.97 11.98
C ALA A 62 6.07 -18.03 11.52
N PRO A 63 6.46 -19.05 10.73
CA PRO A 63 5.58 -20.18 10.47
C PRO A 63 5.19 -20.83 11.80
N PRO A 64 3.96 -21.34 11.96
CA PRO A 64 3.65 -22.14 13.14
C PRO A 64 4.61 -23.34 13.14
N PRO A 65 5.38 -23.57 14.22
CA PRO A 65 6.03 -24.87 14.35
C PRO A 65 4.92 -25.90 14.50
N ASP A 66 4.80 -26.72 13.47
CA ASP A 66 4.17 -28.02 13.52
C ASP A 66 4.84 -28.81 14.66
N GLY A 67 4.06 -29.34 15.60
CA GLY A 67 4.63 -30.10 16.70
C GLY A 67 3.62 -30.59 17.73
N GLY A 68 3.28 -31.88 17.60
CA GLY A 68 3.02 -32.80 18.74
C GLY A 68 1.58 -33.10 19.06
#